data_AF-A0A832LU89-F1
#
_entry.id   AF-A0A832LU89-F1
#
_cell.length_a   1.000
_cell.length_b   1.000
_cell.length_c   1.000
_cell.angle_alpha   90.00
_cell.angle_beta   90.00
_cell.angle_gamma   90.00
#
_symmetry.space_group_name_H-M   'P 1'
#
loop_
_entity.id
_entity.type
_entity.pdbx_description
1 polymer ?
#
loop_
_entity_poly.entity_id
_entity_poly.type
_entity_poly.pdbx_seq_one_letter_code
_entity_poly.pdbx_strand_id
1 'polypeptide(L)'
;MSGRCRWRRRWGACRREASKSMTPATHHLRWNLYGAGLENLGHNGKPELLPIPQPAPNELLARIDAVGICFSDLKILRLGEAHPKIARDLRLRPVVMGHEISCTIAQVGDALKDRFQVGERYIVQADVYVNGRVQAVGYALDGGYSQYTVFGEPVLN
;
A
#
# COMPACT_ATOMS: atom_id res chain seq x y z
N MET A 1 -39.23 -25.70 9.33
CA MET A 1 -38.18 -26.08 8.36
C MET A 1 -37.89 -24.90 7.45
N SER A 2 -36.68 -24.37 7.64
CA SER A 2 -35.91 -23.36 6.88
C SER A 2 -36.58 -22.46 5.83
N GLY A 3 -36.70 -21.18 6.18
CA GLY A 3 -36.82 -20.08 5.23
C GLY A 3 -35.55 -19.93 4.38
N ARG A 4 -35.71 -19.98 3.06
CA ARG A 4 -34.67 -19.58 2.11
C ARG A 4 -34.70 -18.07 1.94
N CYS A 5 -33.76 -17.38 2.57
CA CYS A 5 -33.51 -15.97 2.34
C CYS A 5 -33.01 -15.78 0.90
N ARG A 6 -33.91 -15.34 0.00
CA ARG A 6 -33.56 -14.92 -1.37
C ARG A 6 -32.92 -13.54 -1.30
N TRP A 7 -31.59 -13.49 -1.26
CA TRP A 7 -30.84 -12.26 -1.53
C TRP A 7 -30.92 -11.94 -3.03
N ARG A 8 -32.05 -11.36 -3.46
CA ARG A 8 -32.19 -10.78 -4.80
C ARG A 8 -31.35 -9.51 -4.88
N ARG A 9 -30.34 -9.58 -5.75
CA ARG A 9 -29.63 -8.51 -6.47
C ARG A 9 -30.23 -7.11 -6.28
N ARG A 10 -29.49 -6.25 -5.57
CA ARG A 10 -29.63 -4.80 -5.68
C ARG A 10 -28.28 -4.08 -5.53
N TRP A 11 -27.24 -4.63 -6.18
CA TRP A 11 -26.04 -3.86 -6.49
C TRP A 11 -26.26 -3.16 -7.83
N GLY A 12 -27.07 -2.09 -7.78
CA GLY A 12 -27.25 -1.18 -8.90
C GLY A 12 -25.94 -0.43 -9.15
N ALA A 13 -25.29 -0.79 -10.25
CA ALA A 13 -24.36 0.04 -11.02
C ALA A 13 -23.65 1.19 -10.28
N CYS A 14 -22.58 0.88 -9.55
CA CYS A 14 -21.43 1.79 -9.54
C CYS A 14 -20.57 1.45 -10.77
N ARG A 15 -21.10 1.79 -11.94
CA ARG A 15 -20.38 1.73 -13.21
C ARG A 15 -20.39 3.14 -13.80
N ARG A 16 -19.20 3.56 -14.28
CA ARG A 16 -18.77 4.88 -14.77
C ARG A 16 -18.16 5.71 -13.63
N GLU A 17 -16.86 5.96 -13.58
CA GLU A 17 -15.93 6.28 -14.68
C GLU A 17 -14.69 5.38 -14.68
N ALA A 18 -14.64 4.41 -15.59
CA ALA A 18 -13.35 3.98 -16.10
C ALA A 18 -12.99 4.92 -17.25
N SER A 19 -11.73 5.38 -17.28
CA SER A 19 -11.11 6.19 -18.33
C SER A 19 -11.52 7.68 -18.37
N LYS A 20 -10.99 8.47 -17.45
CA LYS A 20 -10.21 9.62 -17.93
C LYS A 20 -8.82 9.06 -18.18
N SER A 21 -8.28 9.24 -19.38
CA SER A 21 -6.85 9.04 -19.62
C SER A 21 -6.11 10.04 -18.73
N MET A 22 -5.85 9.64 -17.50
CA MET A 22 -5.07 10.40 -16.56
C MET A 22 -3.66 10.29 -17.11
N THR A 23 -3.21 11.36 -17.77
CA THR A 23 -1.78 11.59 -17.94
C THR A 23 -1.17 11.27 -16.57
N PRO A 24 -0.24 10.30 -16.46
CA PRO A 24 0.23 9.91 -15.15
C PRO A 24 0.78 11.16 -14.48
N ALA A 25 0.25 11.51 -13.32
CA ALA A 25 0.91 12.50 -12.49
C ALA A 25 2.37 12.05 -12.38
N THR A 26 3.33 12.93 -12.64
CA THR A 26 4.75 12.53 -12.56
C THR A 26 5.18 12.31 -11.12
N HIS A 27 4.38 12.81 -10.17
CA HIS A 27 4.64 12.79 -8.74
C HIS A 27 3.40 12.37 -7.96
N HIS A 28 3.62 11.94 -6.72
CA HIS A 28 2.61 11.58 -5.75
C HIS A 28 2.99 12.00 -4.34
N LEU A 29 2.01 12.01 -3.45
CA LEU A 29 2.18 12.28 -2.04
C LEU A 29 2.43 10.98 -1.26
N ARG A 30 3.39 11.04 -0.34
CA ARG A 30 3.79 9.95 0.54
C ARG A 30 4.15 10.48 1.93
N TRP A 31 3.75 9.75 2.97
CA TRP A 31 4.14 10.02 4.35
C TRP A 31 5.23 9.04 4.76
N ASN A 32 6.46 9.53 4.81
CA ASN A 32 7.58 8.79 5.36
C ASN A 32 7.70 9.05 6.86
N LEU A 33 8.03 8.04 7.64
CA LEU A 33 8.39 8.16 9.05
C LEU A 33 9.91 8.03 9.19
N TYR A 34 10.56 9.11 9.62
CA TYR A 34 12.02 9.21 9.75
C TYR A 34 12.56 8.88 11.14
N GLY A 35 11.68 8.60 12.10
CA GLY A 35 12.04 8.38 13.50
C GLY A 35 10.79 8.18 14.37
N ALA A 36 10.97 8.08 15.68
CA ALA A 36 9.84 8.03 16.61
C ALA A 36 9.20 9.42 16.76
N GLY A 37 7.88 9.49 16.91
CA GLY A 37 7.12 10.73 17.13
C GLY A 37 6.42 11.25 15.87
N LEU A 38 5.35 12.02 16.08
CA LEU A 38 4.55 12.61 14.99
C LEU A 38 5.33 13.71 14.24
N GLU A 39 6.25 14.36 14.93
CA GLU A 39 7.18 15.34 14.38
C GLU A 39 8.10 14.76 13.29
N ASN A 40 8.30 13.45 13.28
CA ASN A 40 9.10 12.73 12.30
C ASN A 40 8.25 12.12 11.16
N LEU A 41 6.94 12.37 11.14
CA LEU A 41 6.03 11.90 10.10
C LEU A 41 5.86 12.95 9.00
N GLY A 42 6.37 12.61 7.82
CA GLY A 42 6.48 13.50 6.67
C GLY A 42 7.51 14.60 6.93
N HIS A 43 7.33 15.73 6.24
CA HIS A 43 8.17 16.91 6.40
C HIS A 43 7.34 18.10 6.84
N ASN A 44 7.66 18.68 8.00
CA ASN A 44 6.94 19.82 8.59
C ASN A 44 5.41 19.56 8.72
N GLY A 45 5.03 18.34 9.14
CA GLY A 45 3.63 17.94 9.31
C GLY A 45 2.85 17.80 7.99
N LYS A 46 3.54 17.64 6.87
CA LYS A 46 2.96 17.48 5.53
C LYS A 46 3.50 16.23 4.84
N PRO A 47 2.73 15.62 3.92
CA PRO A 47 3.27 14.58 3.07
C PRO A 47 4.32 15.15 2.13
N GLU A 48 5.21 14.29 1.67
CA GLU A 48 6.25 14.64 0.72
C GLU A 48 5.79 14.37 -0.71
N LEU A 49 6.19 15.24 -1.63
CA LEU A 49 5.94 15.08 -3.06
C LEU A 49 7.13 14.36 -3.69
N LEU A 50 6.91 13.15 -4.18
CA LEU A 50 7.95 12.28 -4.75
C LEU A 50 7.56 11.84 -6.17
N PRO A 51 8.52 11.52 -7.05
CA PRO A 51 8.19 10.94 -8.35
C PRO A 51 7.41 9.63 -8.20
N ILE A 52 6.46 9.35 -9.09
CA ILE A 52 5.78 8.05 -9.10
C ILE A 52 6.81 6.96 -9.42
N PRO A 53 6.96 5.94 -8.54
CA PRO A 53 7.92 4.87 -8.77
C PRO A 53 7.53 4.04 -10.01
N GLN A 54 8.53 3.58 -10.75
CA GLN A 54 8.34 2.66 -11.87
C GLN A 54 8.50 1.22 -11.38
N PRO A 55 7.52 0.32 -11.62
CA PRO A 55 7.65 -1.06 -11.22
C PRO A 55 8.67 -1.79 -12.12
N ALA A 56 9.47 -2.68 -11.54
CA ALA A 56 10.28 -3.64 -12.29
C ALA A 56 9.39 -4.70 -12.98
N PRO A 57 9.95 -5.55 -13.88
CA PRO A 57 9.16 -6.54 -14.61
C PRO A 57 8.37 -7.51 -13.72
N ASN A 58 8.83 -7.79 -12.51
CA ASN A 58 8.21 -8.68 -11.52
C ASN A 58 7.45 -7.94 -10.41
N GLU A 59 7.07 -6.68 -10.65
CA GLU A 59 6.39 -5.84 -9.65
C GLU A 59 5.10 -5.23 -10.22
N LEU A 60 4.24 -4.78 -9.31
CA LEU A 60 3.04 -4.03 -9.62
C LEU A 60 3.17 -2.61 -9.07
N LEU A 61 2.78 -1.60 -9.85
CA LEU A 61 2.46 -0.29 -9.31
C LEU A 61 1.00 -0.29 -8.89
N ALA A 62 0.73 -0.06 -7.62
CA ALA A 62 -0.61 0.05 -7.08
C ALA A 62 -0.93 1.50 -6.71
N ARG A 63 -2.07 2.00 -7.16
CA ARG A 63 -2.69 3.22 -6.61
C ARG A 63 -3.42 2.83 -5.34
N ILE A 64 -3.06 3.45 -4.23
CA ILE A 64 -3.73 3.24 -2.95
C ILE A 64 -5.04 4.02 -2.96
N ASP A 65 -6.17 3.31 -2.90
CA ASP A 65 -7.50 3.93 -2.94
C ASP A 65 -7.96 4.31 -1.53
N ALA A 66 -7.65 3.48 -0.53
CA ALA A 66 -7.87 3.76 0.88
C ALA A 66 -6.91 2.97 1.76
N VAL A 67 -6.62 3.51 2.94
CA VAL A 67 -5.84 2.85 3.99
C VAL A 67 -6.53 3.03 5.34
N GLY A 68 -6.64 1.96 6.11
CA GLY A 68 -7.13 1.99 7.50
C GLY A 68 -6.04 2.43 8.48
N ILE A 69 -6.46 3.01 9.61
CA ILE A 69 -5.57 3.37 10.71
C ILE A 69 -5.72 2.32 11.80
N CYS A 70 -4.63 1.62 12.10
CA CYS A 70 -4.61 0.54 13.06
C CYS A 70 -3.78 0.91 14.29
N PHE A 71 -3.99 0.19 15.40
CA PHE A 71 -3.20 0.37 16.62
C PHE A 71 -1.70 0.12 16.39
N SER A 72 -1.33 -0.66 15.37
CA SER A 72 0.05 -0.82 14.91
C SER A 72 0.71 0.49 14.50
N ASP A 73 -0.03 1.39 13.85
CA ASP A 73 0.53 2.64 13.34
C ASP A 73 1.01 3.49 14.52
N LEU A 74 0.24 3.51 15.62
CA LEU A 74 0.65 4.15 16.87
C LEU A 74 1.89 3.51 17.48
N LYS A 75 2.05 2.18 17.38
CA LYS A 75 3.25 1.48 17.88
C LYS A 75 4.48 1.85 17.07
N ILE A 76 4.37 1.87 15.73
CA ILE A 76 5.45 2.27 14.83
C ILE A 76 5.82 3.72 15.09
N LEU A 77 4.83 4.62 15.11
CA LEU A 77 5.01 6.03 15.36
C LEU A 77 5.71 6.27 16.70
N ARG A 78 5.28 5.59 17.78
CA ARG A 78 5.86 5.79 19.11
C ARG A 78 7.28 5.23 19.26
N LEU A 79 7.58 4.10 18.63
CA LEU A 79 8.84 3.38 18.85
C LEU A 79 9.90 3.69 17.79
N GLY A 80 9.51 4.05 16.57
CA GLY A 80 10.43 4.25 15.45
C GLY A 80 11.39 3.06 15.29
N GLU A 81 12.68 3.35 15.28
CA GLU A 81 13.77 2.35 15.18
C GLU A 81 13.79 1.35 16.34
N ALA A 82 13.22 1.69 17.50
CA ALA A 82 13.12 0.76 18.64
C ALA A 82 12.02 -0.31 18.45
N HIS A 83 11.23 -0.23 17.37
CA HIS A 83 10.19 -1.22 17.09
C HIS A 83 10.82 -2.56 16.63
N PRO A 84 10.50 -3.72 17.24
CA PRO A 84 11.16 -5.01 16.92
C PRO A 84 11.04 -5.47 15.46
N LYS A 85 10.00 -5.04 14.75
CA LYS A 85 9.80 -5.30 13.30
C LYS A 85 10.53 -4.32 12.37
N ILE A 86 11.25 -3.33 12.90
CA ILE A 86 12.00 -2.33 12.13
C ILE A 86 13.49 -2.55 12.40
N ALA A 87 14.22 -3.02 11.39
CA ALA A 87 15.65 -3.33 11.48
C ALA A 87 16.47 -2.48 10.49
N ARG A 88 16.27 -1.15 10.52
CA ARG A 88 16.93 -0.18 9.64
C ARG A 88 17.00 1.20 10.28
N ASP A 89 17.98 2.00 9.87
CA ASP A 89 18.03 3.44 10.18
C ASP A 89 16.92 4.16 9.41
N LEU A 90 15.96 4.75 10.14
CA LEU A 90 14.79 5.40 9.57
C LEU A 90 15.11 6.76 8.94
N ARG A 91 16.22 7.39 9.32
CA ARG A 91 16.66 8.65 8.69
C ARG A 91 17.17 8.39 7.28
N LEU A 92 17.81 7.24 7.06
CA LEU A 92 18.34 6.83 5.76
C LEU A 92 17.31 6.08 4.92
N ARG A 93 16.50 5.23 5.54
CA ARG A 93 15.48 4.40 4.91
C ARG A 93 14.18 4.49 5.71
N PRO A 94 13.39 5.55 5.52
CA PRO A 94 12.18 5.76 6.29
C PRO A 94 11.15 4.67 6.03
N VAL A 95 10.22 4.55 6.97
CA VAL A 95 9.08 3.64 6.86
C VAL A 95 7.88 4.37 6.27
N VAL A 96 7.18 3.74 5.34
CA VAL A 96 5.81 4.13 5.00
C VAL A 96 4.87 3.22 5.78
N MET A 97 4.11 3.80 6.69
CA MET A 97 3.16 3.06 7.52
C MET A 97 1.88 2.71 6.74
N GLY A 98 0.94 2.06 7.43
CA GLY A 98 -0.37 1.69 6.90
C GLY A 98 -0.37 0.31 6.27
N HIS A 99 -0.91 -0.69 6.97
CA HIS A 99 -0.96 -2.07 6.49
C HIS A 99 -2.38 -2.54 6.13
N GLU A 100 -3.39 -1.69 6.30
CA GLU A 100 -4.79 -1.99 6.01
C GLU A 100 -5.18 -1.38 4.65
N ILE A 101 -4.70 -1.95 3.56
CA ILE A 101 -4.71 -1.32 2.24
C ILE A 101 -5.82 -1.87 1.35
N SER A 102 -6.51 -0.97 0.65
CA SER A 102 -7.23 -1.28 -0.59
C SER A 102 -6.63 -0.49 -1.76
N CYS A 103 -6.43 -1.14 -2.89
CA CYS A 103 -5.71 -0.55 -4.01
C CYS A 103 -6.27 -0.98 -5.37
N THR A 104 -5.91 -0.20 -6.39
CA THR A 104 -6.14 -0.50 -7.80
C THR A 104 -4.80 -0.62 -8.51
N ILE A 105 -4.60 -1.65 -9.33
CA ILE A 105 -3.40 -1.80 -10.15
C ILE A 105 -3.33 -0.66 -11.17
N ALA A 106 -2.26 0.12 -11.12
CA ALA A 106 -1.99 1.24 -12.02
C ALA A 106 -1.02 0.86 -13.16
N GLN A 107 -0.07 -0.03 -12.90
CA GLN A 107 0.85 -0.57 -13.91
C GLN A 107 1.28 -1.99 -13.51
N VAL A 108 1.48 -2.85 -14.51
CA VAL A 108 1.88 -4.24 -14.34
C VAL A 108 3.24 -4.44 -15.00
N GLY A 109 4.22 -4.95 -14.25
CA GLY A 109 5.50 -5.37 -14.80
C GLY A 109 5.35 -6.48 -15.84
N ASP A 110 6.24 -6.52 -16.83
CA ASP A 110 6.10 -7.41 -17.99
C ASP A 110 5.96 -8.90 -17.64
N ALA A 111 6.63 -9.36 -16.57
CA ALA A 111 6.60 -10.77 -16.15
C ALA A 111 5.31 -11.15 -15.40
N LEU A 112 4.42 -10.19 -15.13
CA LEU A 112 3.19 -10.39 -14.35
C LEU A 112 1.90 -10.23 -15.17
N LYS A 113 2.01 -9.91 -16.47
CA LYS A 113 0.87 -9.60 -17.35
C LYS A 113 -0.13 -10.76 -17.54
N ASP A 114 0.32 -12.00 -17.36
CA ASP A 114 -0.57 -13.18 -17.44
C ASP A 114 -1.40 -13.39 -16.17
N ARG A 115 -1.02 -12.74 -15.06
CA ARG A 115 -1.65 -12.91 -13.73
C ARG A 115 -2.45 -11.69 -13.29
N PHE A 116 -2.07 -10.50 -13.75
CA PHE A 116 -2.62 -9.24 -13.27
C PHE A 116 -2.90 -8.28 -14.43
N GLN A 117 -3.91 -7.44 -14.26
CA GLN A 117 -4.34 -6.46 -15.24
C GLN A 117 -4.51 -5.07 -14.60
N VAL A 118 -4.18 -4.03 -15.36
CA VAL A 118 -4.41 -2.64 -14.93
C VAL A 118 -5.91 -2.42 -14.70
N GLY A 119 -6.25 -1.79 -13.58
CA GLY A 119 -7.63 -1.52 -13.18
C GLY A 119 -8.24 -2.57 -12.24
N GLU A 120 -7.60 -3.72 -12.05
CA GLU A 120 -8.02 -4.69 -11.03
C GLU A 120 -7.83 -4.13 -9.61
N ARG A 121 -8.68 -4.58 -8.70
CA ARG A 121 -8.78 -4.05 -7.33
C ARG A 121 -8.51 -5.14 -6.31
N TYR A 122 -7.67 -4.84 -5.33
CA TYR A 122 -7.22 -5.79 -4.32
C TYR A 122 -7.23 -5.18 -2.91
N ILE A 123 -7.22 -6.08 -1.94
CA ILE A 123 -6.77 -5.78 -0.57
C ILE A 123 -5.39 -6.40 -0.40
N VAL A 124 -4.54 -5.79 0.43
CA VAL A 124 -3.18 -6.28 0.67
C VAL A 124 -3.12 -7.01 2.00
N GLN A 125 -2.52 -8.20 2.01
CA GLN A 125 -2.23 -8.92 3.23
C GLN A 125 -1.07 -8.25 3.99
N ALA A 126 -1.31 -7.89 5.25
CA ALA A 126 -0.35 -7.13 6.05
C ALA A 126 0.94 -7.90 6.37
N ASP A 127 0.84 -9.15 6.82
CA ASP A 127 1.99 -9.99 7.13
C ASP A 127 2.26 -10.95 5.97
N VAL A 128 3.41 -10.77 5.31
CA VAL A 128 3.90 -11.71 4.29
C VAL A 128 5.18 -12.39 4.75
N TYR A 129 5.42 -13.62 4.28
CA TYR A 129 6.54 -14.44 4.69
C TYR A 129 7.56 -14.56 3.57
N VAL A 130 8.82 -14.23 3.87
CA VAL A 130 9.94 -14.39 2.94
C VAL A 130 11.05 -15.13 3.66
N ASN A 131 11.42 -16.31 3.14
CA ASN A 131 12.48 -17.16 3.71
C ASN A 131 12.31 -17.42 5.22
N GLY A 132 11.07 -17.70 5.65
CA GLY A 132 10.73 -17.98 7.06
C GLY A 132 10.71 -16.75 7.97
N ARG A 133 10.88 -15.53 7.45
CA ARG A 133 10.79 -14.28 8.20
C ARG A 133 9.55 -13.49 7.79
N VAL A 134 8.85 -12.93 8.77
CA VAL A 134 7.73 -12.02 8.53
C VAL A 134 8.27 -10.68 8.03
N GLN A 135 7.87 -10.28 6.83
CA GLN A 135 8.10 -8.96 6.26
C GLN A 135 6.77 -8.24 6.13
N ALA A 136 6.38 -7.48 7.15
CA ALA A 136 5.07 -6.84 7.14
C ALA A 136 5.06 -5.60 6.21
N VAL A 137 4.00 -5.48 5.40
CA VAL A 137 3.62 -4.26 4.70
C VAL A 137 3.33 -3.17 5.73
N GLY A 138 3.79 -1.95 5.51
CA GLY A 138 3.70 -0.88 6.50
C GLY A 138 4.78 -0.93 7.59
N TYR A 139 5.71 -1.90 7.53
CA TYR A 139 6.83 -2.03 8.47
C TYR A 139 8.15 -2.21 7.73
N ALA A 140 8.36 -3.36 7.09
CA ALA A 140 9.56 -3.71 6.35
C ALA A 140 9.41 -3.33 4.87
N LEU A 141 8.21 -3.54 4.33
CA LEU A 141 7.80 -3.13 3.00
C LEU A 141 6.96 -1.84 3.09
N ASP A 142 6.95 -1.05 2.02
CA ASP A 142 6.20 0.19 1.97
C ASP A 142 4.69 -0.07 2.13
N GLY A 143 4.05 0.71 3.01
CA GLY A 143 2.63 0.63 3.30
C GLY A 143 1.75 1.57 2.46
N GLY A 144 0.54 1.79 2.97
CA GLY A 144 -0.54 2.53 2.33
C GLY A 144 -0.62 4.02 2.67
N TYR A 145 0.28 4.56 3.51
CA TYR A 145 0.36 6.01 3.74
C TYR A 145 1.07 6.71 2.57
N SER A 146 0.69 6.35 1.35
CA SER A 146 1.22 6.79 0.09
C SER A 146 0.11 6.70 -0.94
N GLN A 147 0.08 7.60 -1.93
CA GLN A 147 -0.88 7.49 -3.04
C GLN A 147 -0.53 6.36 -4.02
N TYR A 148 0.75 6.03 -4.15
CA TYR A 148 1.25 4.97 -5.01
C TYR A 148 2.35 4.17 -4.29
N THR A 149 2.30 2.85 -4.43
CA THR A 149 3.28 1.93 -3.85
C THR A 149 3.60 0.84 -4.86
N VAL A 150 4.86 0.41 -4.91
CA VAL A 150 5.27 -0.75 -5.69
C VAL A 150 5.22 -1.99 -4.82
N PHE A 151 4.52 -3.02 -5.29
CA PHE A 151 4.46 -4.32 -4.65
C PHE A 151 5.24 -5.34 -5.49
N GLY A 152 6.29 -5.88 -4.89
CA GLY A 152 7.08 -6.96 -5.48
C GLY A 152 6.73 -8.34 -4.92
N GLU A 153 7.53 -9.33 -5.31
CA GLU A 153 7.32 -10.76 -5.04
C GLU A 153 6.81 -11.10 -3.62
N PRO A 154 7.35 -10.53 -2.51
CA PRO A 154 6.85 -10.84 -1.17
C PRO A 154 5.34 -10.64 -0.98
N VAL A 155 4.74 -9.69 -1.69
CA VAL A 155 3.32 -9.32 -1.57
C VAL A 155 2.46 -10.07 -2.59
N LEU A 156 3.07 -10.64 -3.63
CA LEU A 156 2.38 -11.24 -4.79
C LEU A 156 2.33 -12.77 -4.77
N ASN A 157 2.93 -13.40 -3.77
CA ASN A 157 3.01 -14.86 -3.61
C ASN A 157 1.81 -15.45 -2.87
#